data_AF-A0A4Q3QXN6-F1
#
_entry.id   AF-A0A4Q3QXN6-F1
#
_cell.length_a   1.000
_cell.length_b   1.000
_cell.length_c   1.000
_cell.angle_alpha   90.00
_cell.angle_beta   90.00
_cell.angle_gamma   90.00
#
_symmetry.space_group_name_H-M   'P 1'
#
loop_
_entity.id
_entity.type
_entity.pdbx_description
1 polymer ?
#
loop_
_entity_poly.entity_id
_entity_poly.type
_entity_poly.pdbx_seq_one_letter_code
_entity_poly.pdbx_strand_id
1 'polypeptide(L)'
;TDLSWHYQATGQPASYQMKLYSNEYSATEKQVLVNIWNHDPAWKTEYFVDGASKGALEMVEAFDPDAYKTMLGPDLPKPRGFAEPKKNKHVFQAIVPASTKEVRVVATDRFGKQYSETLKTTA
;
A
#
# COMPACT_ATOMS: atom_id res chain seq x y z
N THR A 1 1.73 17.07 27.59
CA THR A 1 2.21 15.81 26.98
C THR A 1 1.57 15.72 25.63
N ASP A 2 2.37 15.56 24.58
CA ASP A 2 1.83 15.43 23.23
C ASP A 2 1.42 13.97 22.98
N LEU A 3 0.24 13.78 22.40
CA LEU A 3 -0.32 12.46 22.08
C LEU A 3 0.22 11.99 20.72
N SER A 4 0.72 10.76 20.67
CA SER A 4 1.13 10.09 19.42
C SER A 4 0.68 8.63 19.42
N TRP A 5 0.45 8.07 18.23
CA TRP A 5 0.13 6.65 18.05
C TRP A 5 0.63 6.13 16.70
N HIS A 6 0.73 4.81 16.59
CA HIS A 6 1.05 4.09 15.36
C HIS A 6 0.28 2.77 15.29
N TYR A 7 0.17 2.18 14.11
CA TYR A 7 -0.36 0.82 13.97
C TYR A 7 0.72 -0.21 14.33
N GLN A 8 0.40 -1.20 15.15
CA GLN A 8 1.34 -2.26 15.52
C GLN A 8 0.95 -3.58 14.87
N ALA A 9 1.57 -3.89 13.73
CA ALA A 9 1.42 -5.20 13.09
C ALA A 9 2.02 -6.30 13.99
N THR A 10 1.29 -7.42 14.10
CA THR A 10 1.71 -8.57 14.90
C THR A 10 3.03 -9.13 14.38
N GLY A 11 4.03 -9.25 15.25
CA GLY A 11 5.34 -9.82 14.91
C GLY A 11 6.22 -8.94 14.01
N GLN A 12 5.81 -7.71 13.72
CA GLN A 12 6.55 -6.77 12.87
C GLN A 12 7.04 -5.56 13.66
N PRO A 13 8.12 -4.89 13.22
CA PRO A 13 8.56 -3.65 13.85
C PRO A 13 7.54 -2.52 13.64
N ALA A 14 7.54 -1.53 14.54
CA ALA A 14 6.68 -0.34 14.44
C ALA A 14 6.89 0.50 13.17
N SER A 15 7.98 0.27 12.42
CA SER A 15 8.22 0.89 11.11
C SER A 15 7.39 0.26 9.99
N TYR A 16 6.86 -0.95 10.18
CA TYR A 16 6.06 -1.66 9.19
C TYR A 16 4.63 -1.11 9.18
N GLN A 17 4.44 0.00 8.47
CA GLN A 17 3.16 0.71 8.37
C GLN A 17 2.46 0.58 7.02
N MET A 18 3.13 -0.01 6.03
CA MET A 18 2.55 -0.23 4.71
C MET A 18 3.06 -1.51 4.07
N LYS A 19 2.34 -1.98 3.05
CA LYS A 19 2.79 -3.03 2.14
C LYS A 19 2.53 -2.63 0.70
N LEU A 20 3.50 -2.92 -0.16
CA LEU A 20 3.44 -2.65 -1.59
C LEU A 20 3.17 -3.95 -2.35
N TYR A 21 2.40 -3.83 -3.43
CA TYR A 21 2.04 -4.92 -4.33
C TYR A 21 2.24 -4.46 -5.77
N SER A 22 2.62 -5.37 -6.66
CA SER A 22 2.69 -5.11 -8.11
C SER A 22 1.71 -6.03 -8.83
N ASN A 23 0.92 -5.44 -9.73
CA ASN A 23 0.03 -6.15 -10.64
C ASN A 23 0.32 -5.70 -12.07
N GLU A 24 0.11 -6.57 -13.05
CA GLU A 24 0.07 -6.16 -14.45
C GLU A 24 -1.10 -5.17 -14.66
N TYR A 25 -0.86 -4.10 -15.41
CA TYR A 25 -1.88 -3.10 -15.74
C TYR A 25 -2.14 -3.03 -17.24
N SER A 26 -1.07 -3.03 -18.04
CA SER A 26 -1.10 -3.12 -19.49
C SER A 26 0.18 -3.80 -20.01
N ALA A 27 0.29 -4.02 -21.31
CA ALA A 27 1.49 -4.60 -21.92
C ALA A 27 2.77 -3.79 -21.65
N THR A 28 2.65 -2.50 -21.31
CA THR A 28 3.77 -1.58 -21.08
C THR A 28 3.81 -1.01 -19.67
N GLU A 29 2.84 -1.30 -18.82
CA GLU A 29 2.67 -0.69 -17.50
C GLU A 29 2.29 -1.72 -16.44
N LYS A 30 2.68 -1.41 -15.21
CA LYS A 30 2.25 -2.15 -14.02
C LYS A 30 1.63 -1.20 -13.01
N GLN A 31 0.66 -1.71 -12.27
CA GLN A 31 0.05 -1.02 -11.16
C GLN A 31 0.81 -1.40 -9.89
N VAL A 32 1.24 -0.39 -9.15
CA VAL A 32 1.71 -0.54 -7.78
C VAL A 32 0.60 -0.12 -6.85
N LEU A 33 0.13 -1.06 -6.02
CA LEU A 33 -0.81 -0.76 -4.93
C LEU A 33 -0.05 -0.65 -3.61
N VAL A 34 -0.47 0.30 -2.79
CA VAL A 34 0.13 0.56 -1.47
C VAL A 34 -0.98 0.55 -0.45
N ASN A 35 -0.96 -0.38 0.49
CA ASN A 35 -1.88 -0.40 1.62
C ASN A 35 -1.20 0.25 2.83
N ILE A 36 -1.76 1.31 3.39
CA ILE A 36 -1.22 2.02 4.57
C ILE A 36 -2.22 1.91 5.72
N TRP A 37 -1.94 1.09 6.73
CA TRP A 37 -2.95 0.67 7.72
C TRP A 37 -3.42 1.76 8.68
N ASN A 38 -2.53 2.66 9.13
CA ASN A 38 -2.86 3.74 10.07
C ASN A 38 -3.21 5.07 9.39
N HIS A 39 -3.53 5.04 8.10
CA HIS A 39 -3.72 6.26 7.33
C HIS A 39 -4.91 7.08 7.85
N ASP A 40 -4.69 8.40 7.96
CA ASP A 40 -5.74 9.39 8.14
C ASP A 40 -5.51 10.60 7.22
N PRO A 41 -6.50 11.49 7.02
CA PRO A 41 -6.40 12.57 6.04
C PRO A 41 -5.24 13.57 6.22
N ALA A 42 -4.57 13.61 7.39
CA ALA A 42 -3.41 14.46 7.60
C ALA A 42 -2.08 13.81 7.17
N TRP A 43 -2.09 12.52 6.82
CA TRP A 43 -0.92 11.82 6.29
C TRP A 43 -0.59 12.31 4.88
N LYS A 44 0.69 12.23 4.55
CA LYS A 44 1.20 12.55 3.21
C LYS A 44 1.97 11.37 2.66
N THR A 45 1.85 11.16 1.36
CA THR A 45 2.64 10.16 0.63
C THR A 45 3.56 10.86 -0.36
N GLU A 46 4.71 10.25 -0.59
CA GLU A 46 5.59 10.55 -1.72
C GLU A 46 6.08 9.22 -2.29
N TYR A 47 6.18 9.11 -3.61
CA TYR A 47 6.77 7.93 -4.23
C TYR A 47 7.85 8.29 -5.24
N PHE A 48 8.78 7.35 -5.42
CA PHE A 48 9.94 7.45 -6.26
C PHE A 48 9.96 6.26 -7.21
N VAL A 49 10.21 6.52 -8.48
CA VAL A 49 10.33 5.50 -9.54
C VAL A 49 11.76 5.53 -10.04
N ASP A 50 12.50 4.44 -9.84
CA ASP A 50 13.93 4.34 -10.17
C ASP A 50 14.75 5.52 -9.62
N GLY A 51 14.43 5.96 -8.40
CA GLY A 51 15.08 7.08 -7.71
C GLY A 51 14.52 8.47 -8.03
N ALA A 52 13.71 8.65 -9.07
CA ALA A 52 13.10 9.93 -9.41
C ALA A 52 11.80 10.15 -8.64
N SER A 53 11.67 11.29 -7.93
CA SER A 53 10.43 11.66 -7.24
C SER A 53 9.29 11.86 -8.25
N LYS A 54 8.12 11.34 -7.91
CA LYS A 54 6.88 11.44 -8.70
C LYS A 54 5.75 12.13 -7.95
N GLY A 55 6.04 12.71 -6.77
CA GLY A 55 5.05 13.38 -5.93
C GLY A 55 4.20 12.41 -5.12
N ALA A 56 2.97 12.83 -4.80
CA ALA A 56 2.07 12.06 -3.96
C ALA A 56 1.39 10.91 -4.72
N LEU A 57 1.03 9.85 -4.00
CA LEU A 57 0.23 8.76 -4.56
C LEU A 57 -1.24 9.15 -4.69
N GLU A 58 -1.91 8.56 -5.67
CA GLU A 58 -3.37 8.66 -5.81
C GLU A 58 -4.05 7.68 -4.85
N MET A 59 -5.07 8.15 -4.10
CA MET A 59 -5.88 7.28 -3.25
C MET A 59 -6.99 6.63 -4.06
N VAL A 60 -7.20 5.32 -3.88
CA VAL A 60 -8.25 4.55 -4.55
C VAL A 60 -9.06 3.72 -3.57
N GLU A 61 -10.32 3.47 -3.93
CA GLU A 61 -11.16 2.54 -3.19
C GLU A 61 -10.93 1.11 -3.68
N ALA A 62 -10.18 0.33 -2.90
CA ALA A 62 -9.76 -1.02 -3.26
C ALA A 62 -9.77 -1.97 -2.06
N PHE A 63 -9.71 -3.27 -2.34
CA PHE A 63 -9.46 -4.29 -1.33
C PHE A 63 -7.96 -4.33 -1.00
N ASP A 64 -7.63 -4.73 0.23
CA ASP A 64 -6.29 -5.22 0.53
C ASP A 64 -6.03 -6.51 -0.30
N PRO A 65 -4.98 -6.55 -1.14
CA PRO A 65 -4.69 -7.72 -1.96
C PRO A 65 -4.50 -9.02 -1.16
N ASP A 66 -3.89 -8.99 0.03
CA ASP A 66 -3.70 -10.20 0.84
C ASP A 66 -5.02 -10.68 1.43
N ALA A 67 -5.84 -9.74 1.94
CA ALA A 67 -7.15 -10.06 2.49
C ALA A 67 -8.07 -10.62 1.39
N TYR A 68 -8.04 -10.02 0.20
CA TYR A 68 -8.77 -10.54 -0.95
C TYR A 68 -8.34 -11.98 -1.27
N LYS A 69 -7.03 -12.22 -1.42
CA LYS A 69 -6.49 -13.55 -1.77
C LYS A 69 -6.82 -14.61 -0.72
N THR A 70 -6.82 -14.27 0.56
CA THR A 70 -6.96 -15.24 1.67
C THR A 70 -8.39 -15.43 2.17
N MET A 71 -9.31 -14.50 1.85
CA MET A 71 -10.67 -14.49 2.40
C MET A 71 -11.77 -14.51 1.33
N LEU A 72 -11.57 -13.89 0.16
CA LEU A 72 -12.56 -13.84 -0.94
C LEU A 72 -12.12 -14.47 -2.27
N GLY A 73 -10.85 -14.80 -2.43
CA GLY A 73 -10.25 -15.24 -3.70
C GLY A 73 -11.04 -16.34 -4.43
N PRO A 74 -10.85 -16.48 -5.75
CA PRO A 74 -11.70 -17.31 -6.63
C PRO A 74 -11.79 -18.77 -6.21
N ASP A 75 -10.78 -19.27 -5.48
CA ASP A 75 -10.68 -20.66 -5.03
C ASP A 75 -11.21 -20.88 -3.60
N LEU A 76 -11.84 -19.87 -2.97
CA LEU A 76 -12.30 -19.94 -1.58
C LEU A 76 -13.79 -20.31 -1.44
N PRO A 77 -14.19 -20.88 -0.29
CA PRO A 77 -15.59 -21.20 0.01
C PRO A 77 -16.50 -19.99 -0.08
N LYS A 78 -17.82 -20.23 -0.20
CA LYS A 78 -18.82 -19.15 -0.24
C LYS A 78 -18.64 -18.15 0.91
N PRO A 79 -18.76 -16.84 0.63
CA PRO A 79 -18.54 -15.79 1.63
C PRO A 79 -19.38 -15.95 2.90
N ARG A 80 -18.76 -15.67 4.05
CA ARG A 80 -19.39 -15.64 5.39
C ARG A 80 -19.45 -14.18 5.85
N GLY A 81 -20.52 -13.49 5.43
CA GLY A 81 -20.73 -12.03 5.45
C GLY A 81 -19.98 -11.14 6.46
N PHE A 82 -19.87 -11.49 7.75
CA PHE A 82 -19.21 -10.64 8.76
C PHE A 82 -17.68 -10.64 8.65
N ALA A 83 -17.09 -11.75 8.21
CA ALA A 83 -15.64 -11.92 8.18
C ALA A 83 -15.03 -11.53 6.82
N GLU A 84 -15.80 -10.92 5.91
CA GLU A 84 -15.30 -10.62 4.56
C GLU A 84 -14.52 -9.31 4.52
N PRO A 85 -13.42 -9.24 3.73
CA PRO A 85 -12.73 -8.00 3.47
C PRO A 85 -13.66 -7.02 2.77
N LYS A 86 -13.51 -5.74 3.12
CA LYS A 86 -14.25 -4.64 2.52
C LYS A 86 -13.27 -3.73 1.77
N LYS A 87 -13.77 -3.10 0.71
CA LYS A 87 -13.02 -1.99 0.11
C LYS A 87 -12.82 -0.90 1.14
N ASN A 88 -11.64 -0.30 1.16
CA ASN A 88 -11.31 0.79 2.06
C ASN A 88 -10.65 1.94 1.28
N LYS A 89 -10.53 3.09 1.93
CA LYS A 89 -9.92 4.32 1.38
C LYS A 89 -8.51 4.54 1.95
N HIS A 90 -7.81 3.45 2.23
CA HIS A 90 -6.44 3.44 2.72
C HIS A 90 -5.49 2.76 1.75
N VAL A 91 -5.98 2.49 0.53
CA VAL A 91 -5.18 2.00 -0.59
C VAL A 91 -4.82 3.16 -1.50
N PHE A 92 -3.58 3.16 -1.93
CA PHE A 92 -3.04 4.12 -2.89
C PHE A 92 -2.51 3.38 -4.11
N GLN A 93 -2.41 4.10 -5.23
CA GLN A 93 -1.89 3.55 -6.48
C GLN A 93 -0.86 4.45 -7.15
N ALA A 94 0.02 3.80 -7.90
CA ALA A 94 0.82 4.39 -8.96
C ALA A 94 0.77 3.49 -10.19
N ILE A 95 0.62 4.09 -11.37
CA ILE A 95 0.83 3.40 -12.65
C ILE A 95 2.22 3.77 -13.13
N VAL A 96 3.08 2.77 -13.33
CA VAL A 96 4.48 2.95 -13.69
C VAL A 96 4.83 2.07 -14.89
N PRO A 97 5.86 2.42 -15.68
CA PRO A 97 6.32 1.55 -16.77
C PRO A 97 6.63 0.14 -16.26
N ALA A 98 6.28 -0.88 -17.04
CA ALA A 98 6.54 -2.28 -16.69
C ALA A 98 8.04 -2.53 -16.42
N SER A 99 8.91 -1.80 -17.15
CA SER A 99 10.37 -1.81 -17.04
C SER A 99 10.94 -1.16 -15.77
N THR A 100 10.11 -0.51 -14.95
CA THR A 100 10.53 0.08 -13.67
C THR A 100 11.21 -0.99 -12.82
N LYS A 101 12.36 -0.70 -12.22
CA LYS A 101 13.10 -1.68 -11.39
C LYS A 101 12.75 -1.55 -9.92
N GLU A 102 12.51 -0.32 -9.48
CA GLU A 102 12.26 0.01 -8.09
C GLU A 102 11.16 1.06 -7.95
N VAL A 103 10.23 0.80 -7.04
CA VAL A 103 9.30 1.81 -6.52
C VAL A 103 9.49 1.93 -5.02
N ARG A 104 9.88 3.11 -4.56
CA ARG A 104 10.00 3.43 -3.14
C ARG A 104 8.89 4.39 -2.74
N VAL A 105 8.22 4.10 -1.63
CA VAL A 105 7.16 4.93 -1.08
C VAL A 105 7.58 5.42 0.30
N VAL A 106 7.33 6.70 0.56
CA VAL A 106 7.48 7.32 1.87
C VAL A 106 6.12 7.84 2.32
N ALA A 107 5.67 7.40 3.48
CA ALA A 107 4.48 7.93 4.15
C ALA A 107 4.91 8.73 5.38
N THR A 108 4.40 9.96 5.50
CA THR A 108 4.60 10.80 6.68
C THR A 108 3.27 10.87 7.43
N ASP A 109 3.28 10.47 8.70
CA ASP A 109 2.09 10.56 9.54
C ASP A 109 1.79 11.97 10.02
N ARG A 110 0.61 12.14 10.66
CA ARG A 110 0.18 13.43 11.20
C ARG A 110 1.12 14.03 12.26
N PHE A 111 2.01 13.23 12.83
CA PHE A 111 3.00 13.65 13.84
C PHE A 111 4.37 13.94 13.22
N GLY A 112 4.51 13.78 11.90
CA GLY A 112 5.75 14.01 11.17
C GLY A 112 6.69 12.80 11.11
N LYS A 113 6.28 11.62 11.60
CA LYS A 113 7.11 10.42 11.51
C LYS A 113 7.01 9.81 10.12
N GLN A 114 8.17 9.42 9.58
CA GLN A 114 8.28 8.87 8.25
C GLN A 114 8.44 7.35 8.28
N TYR A 115 7.76 6.68 7.35
CA TYR A 115 7.83 5.25 7.10
C TYR A 115 8.17 5.06 5.62
N SER A 116 9.09 4.16 5.32
CA SER A 116 9.51 3.89 3.94
C SER A 116 9.40 2.41 3.65
N GLU A 117 8.89 2.08 2.47
CA GLU A 117 8.86 0.71 1.94
C GLU A 117 9.27 0.72 0.47
N THR A 118 9.92 -0.36 0.03
CA THR A 118 10.48 -0.45 -1.32
C THR A 118 10.07 -1.74 -1.99
N LEU A 119 9.45 -1.60 -3.16
CA LEU A 119 9.15 -2.71 -4.05
C LEU A 119 10.23 -2.79 -5.13
N LYS A 120 11.03 -3.86 -5.09
CA LYS A 120 11.96 -4.20 -6.16
C LYS A 120 11.29 -5.24 -7.05
N THR A 121 11.25 -4.99 -8.35
CA THR A 121 10.84 -6.01 -9.31
C THR A 121 12.08 -6.67 -9.88
N THR A 122 12.18 -7.99 -9.67
CA THR A 122 13.17 -8.83 -10.35
C THR A 122 12.88 -8.77 -11.85
N ALA A 123 13.88 -8.39 -12.64
CA ALA A 123 13.84 -8.48 -14.09
C ALA A 123 13.85 -9.94 -14.56
#